data_AF-A0A5N5ZGA0-F1
#
_entry.id   AF-A0A5N5ZGA0-F1
#
_cell.length_a   1.000
_cell.length_b   1.000
_cell.length_c   1.000
_cell.angle_alpha   90.00
_cell.angle_beta   90.00
_cell.angle_gamma   90.00
#
_symmetry.space_group_name_H-M   'P 1'
#
loop_
_entity.id
_entity.type
_entity.pdbx_description
1 polymer ?
#
loop_
_entity_poly.entity_id
_entity_poly.type
_entity_poly.pdbx_seq_one_letter_code
_entity_poly.pdbx_strand_id
1 'polypeptide(L)'
;MIINTTYTDKEAKRLIDTHLGTVFPLMKRIKLRGIGSKRMIIHDVSPNLKHYMNTVDDLNYGSIELRPKGILVHIHKKLNSFSWIIPYYKLHIYTSSFFSIHAEGKFVQFEKNKLYKENKAFIEKMIVQKNLALNTTDYYEG
;
A
#
# COMPACT_ATOMS: atom_id res chain seq x y z
N MET A 1 -3.77 1.38 -10.85
CA MET A 1 -4.59 2.60 -11.06
C MET A 1 -4.41 3.58 -9.90
N ILE A 2 -4.26 4.88 -10.15
CA ILE A 2 -4.05 5.89 -9.09
C ILE A 2 -5.17 6.90 -9.13
N ILE A 3 -5.69 7.28 -7.97
CA ILE A 3 -6.78 8.24 -7.85
C ILE A 3 -6.43 9.32 -6.84
N ASN A 4 -6.96 10.52 -7.06
CA ASN A 4 -6.95 11.59 -6.07
C ASN A 4 -7.93 11.22 -4.95
N THR A 5 -7.45 11.23 -3.72
CA THR A 5 -8.20 10.93 -2.49
C THR A 5 -8.07 12.04 -1.46
N THR A 6 -7.79 13.28 -1.90
CA THR A 6 -7.78 14.46 -1.03
C THR A 6 -9.13 14.67 -0.37
N TYR A 7 -10.19 14.57 -1.17
CA TYR A 7 -11.57 14.60 -0.70
C TYR A 7 -12.17 13.22 -0.88
N THR A 8 -12.80 12.71 0.17
CA THR A 8 -13.52 11.44 0.10
C THR A 8 -14.77 11.62 -0.75
N ASP A 9 -14.69 11.26 -2.02
CA ASP A 9 -15.85 11.21 -2.92
C ASP A 9 -16.40 9.77 -3.06
N LYS A 10 -17.71 9.65 -3.26
CA LYS A 10 -18.43 8.39 -3.39
C LYS A 10 -17.91 7.55 -4.56
N GLU A 11 -17.53 8.18 -5.67
CA GLU A 11 -16.98 7.46 -6.82
C GLU A 11 -15.61 6.85 -6.54
N ALA A 12 -14.72 7.60 -5.89
CA ALA A 12 -13.42 7.09 -5.45
C ALA A 12 -13.60 5.87 -4.53
N LYS A 13 -14.51 5.96 -3.56
CA LYS A 13 -14.83 4.84 -2.67
C LYS A 13 -15.36 3.62 -3.43
N ARG A 14 -16.34 3.82 -4.32
CA ARG A 14 -16.94 2.75 -5.12
C ARG A 14 -15.90 2.07 -6.01
N LEU A 15 -15.02 2.84 -6.60
CA LEU A 15 -13.92 2.34 -7.42
C LEU A 15 -12.94 1.48 -6.62
N ILE A 16 -12.51 1.95 -5.44
CA ILE A 16 -11.66 1.19 -4.52
C ILE A 16 -12.36 -0.11 -4.11
N ASP A 17 -13.62 -0.04 -3.68
CA ASP A 17 -14.38 -1.19 -3.18
C ASP A 17 -14.57 -2.26 -4.28
N THR A 18 -14.76 -1.82 -5.53
CA THR A 18 -14.89 -2.69 -6.70
C THR A 18 -13.61 -3.52 -6.93
N HIS A 19 -12.43 -2.89 -6.79
CA HIS A 19 -11.15 -3.53 -7.08
C HIS A 19 -10.58 -4.30 -5.89
N LEU A 20 -10.74 -3.77 -4.69
CA LEU A 20 -10.05 -4.26 -3.49
C LEU A 20 -10.99 -4.90 -2.45
N GLY A 21 -12.30 -4.89 -2.72
CA GLY A 21 -13.33 -5.25 -1.73
C GLY A 21 -13.58 -4.11 -0.75
N THR A 22 -14.74 -4.13 -0.09
CA THR A 22 -15.10 -3.14 0.92
C THR A 22 -14.12 -3.13 2.09
N VAL A 23 -13.97 -1.99 2.74
CA VAL A 23 -13.10 -1.87 3.92
C VAL A 23 -13.50 -2.89 4.99
N PHE A 24 -12.50 -3.44 5.69
CA PHE A 24 -12.75 -4.41 6.75
C PHE A 24 -13.74 -3.86 7.80
N PRO A 25 -14.75 -4.66 8.22
CA PRO A 25 -15.63 -4.29 9.31
C PRO A 25 -14.85 -4.01 10.61
N LEU A 26 -15.39 -3.17 11.49
CA LEU A 26 -14.72 -2.70 12.70
C LEU A 26 -14.11 -3.85 13.54
N MET A 27 -14.88 -4.91 13.79
CA MET A 27 -14.41 -6.07 14.54
C MET A 27 -13.18 -6.74 13.88
N LYS A 28 -13.16 -6.85 12.55
CA LYS A 28 -12.04 -7.43 11.82
C LYS A 28 -10.82 -6.51 11.87
N ARG A 29 -11.00 -5.19 11.82
CA ARG A 29 -9.90 -4.22 11.99
C ARG A 29 -9.23 -4.34 13.37
N ILE A 30 -10.02 -4.54 14.43
CA ILE A 30 -9.51 -4.76 15.78
C ILE A 30 -8.71 -6.07 15.85
N LYS A 31 -9.27 -7.18 15.33
CA LYS A 31 -8.58 -8.48 15.25
C LYS A 31 -7.25 -8.40 14.48
N LEU A 32 -7.21 -7.60 13.40
CA LEU A 32 -6.00 -7.36 12.60
C LEU A 32 -5.02 -6.36 13.24
N ARG A 33 -5.33 -5.81 14.43
CA ARG A 33 -4.57 -4.75 15.11
C ARG A 33 -4.33 -3.54 14.19
N GLY A 34 -5.41 -3.06 13.57
CA GLY A 34 -5.40 -1.99 12.59
C GLY A 34 -5.14 -2.51 11.16
N ILE A 35 -5.49 -1.69 10.18
CA ILE A 35 -5.38 -2.02 8.74
C ILE A 35 -4.51 -1.04 7.97
N GLY A 36 -4.05 0.04 8.60
CA GLY A 36 -3.12 1.00 8.01
C GLY A 36 -1.73 0.88 8.63
N SER A 37 -0.70 1.11 7.83
CA SER A 37 0.67 1.32 8.30
C SER A 37 0.82 2.74 8.87
N LYS A 38 1.86 2.97 9.66
CA LYS A 38 2.38 4.33 9.86
C LYS A 38 3.02 4.82 8.55
N ARG A 39 3.27 6.13 8.45
CA ARG A 39 4.02 6.69 7.32
C ARG A 39 5.45 6.14 7.27
N MET A 40 5.96 5.97 6.06
CA MET A 40 7.36 5.61 5.74
C MET A 40 7.89 6.61 4.71
N ILE A 41 9.22 6.82 4.69
CA ILE A 41 9.87 7.70 3.72
C ILE A 41 9.94 6.97 2.38
N ILE A 42 9.47 7.62 1.32
CA ILE A 42 9.61 7.17 -0.06
C ILE A 42 11.01 7.56 -0.54
N HIS A 43 11.81 6.58 -0.93
CA HIS A 43 13.13 6.76 -1.53
C HIS A 43 13.00 7.14 -3.01
N ASP A 44 12.28 6.32 -3.78
CA ASP A 44 12.10 6.52 -5.22
C ASP A 44 10.78 5.92 -5.69
N VAL A 45 10.34 6.36 -6.87
CA VAL A 45 9.14 5.88 -7.55
C VAL A 45 9.39 5.75 -9.06
N SER A 46 8.58 4.93 -9.72
CA SER A 46 8.64 4.82 -11.19
C SER A 46 8.42 6.18 -11.87
N PRO A 47 8.94 6.41 -13.09
CA PRO A 47 8.81 7.71 -13.79
C PRO A 47 7.37 8.23 -13.89
N ASN A 48 6.41 7.32 -14.11
CA ASN A 48 4.97 7.62 -14.19
C ASN A 48 4.29 7.90 -12.83
N LEU A 49 5.05 7.87 -11.73
CA LEU A 49 4.60 8.25 -10.39
C LEU A 49 5.23 9.56 -9.91
N LYS A 50 6.26 10.07 -10.60
CA LYS A 50 7.01 11.26 -10.16
C LYS A 50 6.12 12.50 -10.01
N HIS A 51 5.08 12.66 -10.84
CA HIS A 51 4.17 13.80 -10.72
C HIS A 51 3.28 13.76 -9.47
N TYR A 52 3.20 12.64 -8.76
CA TYR A 52 2.52 12.53 -7.46
C TYR A 52 3.44 12.82 -6.27
N MET A 53 4.75 13.00 -6.48
CA MET A 53 5.68 13.38 -5.43
C MET A 53 5.69 14.90 -5.21
N ASN A 54 6.14 15.32 -4.03
CA ASN A 54 6.56 16.70 -3.76
C ASN A 54 7.83 17.04 -4.55
N THR A 55 8.21 18.31 -4.51
CA THR A 55 9.47 18.81 -5.08
C THR A 55 10.69 18.09 -4.49
N VAL A 56 11.80 18.10 -5.23
CA VAL A 56 13.00 17.29 -4.94
C VAL A 56 13.55 17.52 -3.52
N ASP A 57 13.38 18.73 -2.98
CA ASP A 57 13.93 19.10 -1.67
C ASP A 57 13.05 18.67 -0.47
N ASP A 58 11.83 18.18 -0.71
CA ASP A 58 10.90 17.76 0.33
C ASP A 58 10.89 16.23 0.52
N LEU A 59 10.92 15.78 1.78
CA LEU A 59 10.73 14.36 2.09
C LEU A 59 9.34 13.90 1.67
N ASN A 60 9.31 12.87 0.83
CA ASN A 60 8.08 12.22 0.40
C ASN A 60 7.73 11.09 1.37
N TYR A 61 6.46 11.03 1.74
CA TYR A 61 5.94 10.00 2.64
C TYR A 61 4.80 9.25 1.99
N GLY A 62 4.74 7.96 2.31
CA GLY A 62 3.59 7.12 1.98
C GLY A 62 3.22 6.18 3.11
N SER A 63 2.04 5.60 3.01
CA SER A 63 1.53 4.59 3.92
C SER A 63 0.76 3.54 3.12
N ILE A 64 0.42 2.43 3.78
CA ILE A 64 -0.24 1.30 3.15
C ILE A 64 -1.51 0.98 3.93
N GLU A 65 -2.64 0.84 3.25
CA GLU A 65 -3.89 0.32 3.80
C GLU A 65 -4.16 -1.09 3.27
N LEU A 66 -4.46 -2.03 4.17
CA LEU A 66 -4.91 -3.37 3.83
C LEU A 66 -6.38 -3.38 3.44
N ARG A 67 -6.68 -4.10 2.36
CA ARG A 67 -8.03 -4.42 1.90
C ARG A 67 -8.19 -5.93 1.75
N PRO A 68 -9.43 -6.43 1.68
CA PRO A 68 -9.68 -7.86 1.49
C PRO A 68 -9.02 -8.47 0.25
N LYS A 69 -8.97 -7.72 -0.87
CA LYS A 69 -8.47 -8.22 -2.18
C LYS A 69 -7.20 -7.50 -2.67
N GLY A 70 -6.57 -6.69 -1.83
CA GLY A 70 -5.34 -5.98 -2.19
C GLY A 70 -4.93 -4.95 -1.16
N ILE A 71 -4.17 -3.94 -1.59
CA ILE A 71 -3.74 -2.82 -0.74
C ILE A 71 -4.00 -1.48 -1.44
N LEU A 72 -4.03 -0.41 -0.66
CA LEU A 72 -3.83 0.95 -1.15
C LEU A 72 -2.44 1.40 -0.71
N VAL A 73 -1.68 2.00 -1.63
CA VAL A 73 -0.48 2.76 -1.28
C VAL A 73 -0.85 4.24 -1.34
N HIS A 74 -0.88 4.89 -0.19
CA HIS A 74 -1.17 6.32 -0.08
C HIS A 74 0.11 7.13 -0.23
N ILE A 75 0.01 8.22 -0.98
CA ILE A 75 1.07 9.19 -1.24
C ILE A 75 0.51 10.57 -0.93
N HIS A 76 1.23 11.36 -0.15
CA HIS A 76 0.81 12.72 0.21
C HIS A 76 1.67 13.77 -0.49
N LYS A 77 1.02 14.68 -1.23
CA LYS A 77 1.65 15.77 -1.96
C LYS A 77 1.03 17.11 -1.54
N LYS A 78 1.74 17.88 -0.70
CA LYS A 78 1.21 19.11 -0.10
C LYS A 78 -0.17 18.86 0.53
N LEU A 79 -1.19 19.60 0.08
CA LEU A 79 -2.59 19.46 0.52
C LEU A 79 -3.34 18.32 -0.20
N ASN A 80 -2.70 17.64 -1.15
CA ASN A 80 -3.31 16.57 -1.92
C ASN A 80 -2.88 15.19 -1.44
N SER A 81 -3.81 14.24 -1.52
CA SER A 81 -3.52 12.82 -1.26
C SER A 81 -3.88 12.00 -2.48
N PHE A 82 -3.02 11.05 -2.82
CA PHE A 82 -3.22 10.11 -3.92
C PHE A 82 -3.18 8.70 -3.37
N SER A 83 -4.02 7.82 -3.92
CA SER A 83 -4.05 6.41 -3.54
C SER A 83 -3.84 5.54 -4.77
N TRP A 84 -2.81 4.71 -4.71
CA TRP A 84 -2.54 3.70 -5.71
C TRP A 84 -3.24 2.40 -5.34
N ILE A 85 -4.21 2.00 -6.15
CA ILE A 85 -5.00 0.78 -6.03
C ILE A 85 -4.23 -0.37 -6.66
N ILE A 86 -3.96 -1.40 -5.85
CA ILE A 86 -3.15 -2.55 -6.23
C ILE A 86 -3.79 -3.85 -5.70
N PRO A 87 -4.47 -4.62 -6.56
CA PRO A 87 -4.98 -5.95 -6.22
C PRO A 87 -3.85 -6.92 -5.87
N TYR A 88 -4.11 -7.88 -4.98
CA TYR A 88 -3.09 -8.83 -4.52
C TYR A 88 -2.47 -9.67 -5.63
N TYR A 89 -3.27 -10.06 -6.63
CA TYR A 89 -2.77 -10.85 -7.77
C TYR A 89 -1.83 -10.05 -8.70
N LYS A 90 -1.79 -8.72 -8.57
CA LYS A 90 -0.84 -7.84 -9.28
C LYS A 90 0.31 -7.38 -8.38
N LEU A 91 0.27 -7.67 -7.08
CA LEU A 91 1.20 -7.15 -6.08
C LEU A 91 2.48 -8.00 -6.00
N HIS A 92 3.61 -7.37 -6.30
CA HIS A 92 4.94 -7.90 -6.04
C HIS A 92 5.61 -7.08 -4.94
N ILE A 93 6.23 -7.77 -3.98
CA ILE A 93 6.88 -7.17 -2.81
C ILE A 93 8.33 -7.61 -2.82
N TYR A 94 9.26 -6.65 -2.70
CA TYR A 94 10.69 -6.92 -2.60
C TYR A 94 11.26 -6.22 -1.36
N THR A 95 12.14 -6.91 -0.62
CA THR A 95 12.85 -6.33 0.52
C THR A 95 14.35 -6.61 0.39
N SER A 96 15.07 -5.66 -0.19
CA SER A 96 16.53 -5.70 -0.32
C SER A 96 17.14 -4.50 0.42
N SER A 97 17.87 -3.64 -0.26
CA SER A 97 18.31 -2.32 0.24
C SER A 97 17.11 -1.44 0.59
N PHE A 98 16.03 -1.54 -0.18
CA PHE A 98 14.76 -0.84 0.03
C PHE A 98 13.60 -1.82 0.21
N PHE A 99 12.52 -1.35 0.82
CA PHE A 99 11.24 -2.05 0.80
C PHE A 99 10.41 -1.54 -0.36
N SER A 100 10.11 -2.39 -1.34
CA SER A 100 9.54 -1.96 -2.62
C SER A 100 8.23 -2.67 -2.92
N ILE A 101 7.24 -1.90 -3.36
CA ILE A 101 5.95 -2.38 -3.87
C ILE A 101 5.90 -2.16 -5.36
N HIS A 102 5.61 -3.21 -6.13
CA HIS A 102 5.52 -3.18 -7.58
C HIS A 102 4.16 -3.73 -8.06
N ALA A 103 3.60 -3.09 -9.08
CA ALA A 103 2.48 -3.62 -9.86
C ALA A 103 2.37 -2.89 -11.20
N GLU A 104 1.98 -3.60 -12.26
CA GLU A 104 1.62 -3.00 -13.56
C GLU A 104 2.66 -2.00 -14.11
N GLY A 105 3.95 -2.36 -14.05
CA GLY A 105 5.05 -1.51 -14.52
C GLY A 105 5.29 -0.25 -13.68
N LYS A 106 4.79 -0.19 -12.44
CA LYS A 106 5.00 0.90 -11.48
C LYS A 106 5.65 0.38 -10.23
N PHE A 107 6.35 1.25 -9.51
CA PHE A 107 6.92 0.92 -8.21
C PHE A 107 6.97 2.10 -7.24
N VAL A 108 6.90 1.80 -5.94
CA VAL A 108 7.24 2.73 -4.85
C VAL A 108 8.26 2.04 -3.97
N GLN A 109 9.42 2.67 -3.75
CA GLN A 109 10.47 2.21 -2.85
C GLN A 109 10.45 3.03 -1.56
N PHE A 110 10.49 2.35 -0.42
CA PHE A 110 10.56 2.95 0.89
C PHE A 110 11.94 2.71 1.53
N GLU A 111 12.44 3.72 2.23
CA GLU A 111 13.66 3.65 3.02
C GLU A 111 13.55 2.65 4.17
N LYS A 112 14.57 1.81 4.39
CA LYS A 112 14.62 0.86 5.52
C LYS A 112 15.14 1.50 6.82
N ASN A 113 14.62 2.67 7.15
CA ASN A 113 14.98 3.44 8.34
C ASN A 113 14.15 3.03 9.58
N LYS A 114 14.18 3.84 10.65
CA LYS A 114 13.40 3.59 11.88
C LYS A 114 11.89 3.46 11.62
N LEU A 115 11.32 4.27 10.72
CA LEU A 115 9.90 4.21 10.39
C LEU A 115 9.54 2.89 9.70
N TYR A 116 10.41 2.37 8.83
CA TYR A 116 10.23 1.02 8.27
C TYR A 116 10.27 -0.06 9.37
N LYS A 117 11.24 0.02 10.29
CA LYS A 117 11.35 -0.95 11.40
C LYS A 117 10.08 -0.98 12.25
N GLU A 118 9.48 0.17 12.53
CA GLU A 118 8.20 0.27 13.25
C GLU A 118 7.03 -0.34 12.50
N ASN A 119 7.11 -0.45 11.16
CA ASN A 119 6.08 -1.03 10.31
C ASN A 119 6.32 -2.51 9.96
N LYS A 120 7.40 -3.15 10.46
CA LYS A 120 7.74 -4.53 10.09
C LYS A 120 6.59 -5.52 10.34
N ALA A 121 5.97 -5.45 11.52
CA ALA A 121 4.83 -6.31 11.86
C ALA A 121 3.60 -6.07 10.94
N PHE A 122 3.40 -4.83 10.49
CA PHE A 122 2.36 -4.52 9.51
C PHE A 122 2.68 -5.14 8.14
N ILE A 123 3.93 -5.05 7.69
CA ILE A 123 4.39 -5.57 6.39
C ILE A 123 4.30 -7.11 6.38
N GLU A 124 4.70 -7.78 7.45
CA GLU A 124 4.55 -9.23 7.60
C GLU A 124 3.07 -9.64 7.53
N LYS A 125 2.20 -8.92 8.26
CA LYS A 125 0.75 -9.11 8.18
C LYS A 125 0.21 -8.92 6.75
N MET A 126 0.69 -7.92 6.02
CA MET A 126 0.30 -7.68 4.63
C MET A 126 0.64 -8.87 3.73
N ILE A 127 1.84 -9.44 3.87
CA ILE A 127 2.27 -10.62 3.10
C ILE A 127 1.39 -11.83 3.42
N VAL A 128 1.10 -12.07 4.70
CA VAL A 128 0.19 -13.14 5.13
C VAL A 128 -1.20 -12.95 4.55
N GLN A 129 -1.77 -11.74 4.61
CA GLN A 129 -3.09 -11.46 4.03
C GLN A 129 -3.11 -11.66 2.50
N LYS A 130 -2.05 -11.25 1.79
CA LYS A 130 -1.90 -11.52 0.36
C LYS A 130 -1.95 -13.03 0.09
N ASN A 131 -1.15 -13.82 0.79
CA ASN A 131 -1.05 -15.27 0.57
C ASN A 131 -2.37 -15.99 0.85
N LEU A 132 -3.04 -15.61 1.95
CA LEU A 132 -4.38 -16.13 2.28
C LEU A 132 -5.41 -15.75 1.20
N ALA A 133 -5.39 -14.52 0.68
CA ALA A 133 -6.32 -14.09 -0.35
C ALA A 133 -6.08 -14.74 -1.72
N LEU A 134 -4.86 -15.21 -1.98
CA LEU A 134 -4.49 -15.91 -3.21
C LEU A 134 -4.50 -17.43 -3.06
N ASN A 135 -4.87 -17.97 -1.89
CA ASN A 135 -4.83 -19.40 -1.55
C ASN A 135 -3.46 -20.05 -1.83
N THR A 136 -2.36 -19.32 -1.63
CA THR A 136 -0.99 -19.83 -1.88
C THR A 136 -0.35 -20.47 -0.64
N THR A 137 -1.11 -20.69 0.43
CA THR A 137 -0.61 -21.33 1.66
C THR A 137 -0.32 -22.82 1.46
N ASP A 138 -1.00 -23.48 0.52
CA ASP A 138 -0.88 -24.94 0.33
C ASP A 138 0.30 -25.34 -0.58
N TYR A 139 1.05 -24.37 -1.12
CA TYR A 139 2.11 -24.62 -2.12
C TYR A 139 3.52 -24.78 -1.53
N TYR A 140 3.69 -24.47 -0.23
CA TYR A 140 5.00 -24.51 0.44
C TYR A 140 5.05 -25.49 1.63
N GLU A 141 4.00 -26.30 1.84
CA GLU A 141 3.95 -27.37 2.85
C GLU A 141 4.11 -28.78 2.23
N GLY A 142 4.70 -28.88 1.03
CA GLY A 142 5.02 -30.13 0.35
C GLY A 142 6.52 -30.42 0.30
#